data_AF-A0A2N5YXK8-F1
#
_entry.id   AF-A0A2N5YXK8-F1
#
_cell.length_a   1.000
_cell.length_b   1.000
_cell.length_c   1.000
_cell.angle_alpha   90.00
_cell.angle_beta   90.00
_cell.angle_gamma   90.00
#
_symmetry.space_group_name_H-M   'P 1'
#
loop_
_entity.id
_entity.type
_entity.pdbx_description
1 polymer ?
#
loop_
_entity_poly.entity_id
_entity_poly.type
_entity_poly.pdbx_seq_one_letter_code
_entity_poly.pdbx_strand_id
1 'polypeptide(L)'
;MKKIAILLGLAAFILTLASCGGPEADAKKMIKKIEKYTEVAKEAAEDKKLDDGEIEELKKLADELDEFEKEMDEKYKDDEEGKEAVDKYMEDNKEELEKVYEEFFSAMMALYECEGADKLE
;
A
#
# COMPACT_ATOMS: atom_id res chain seq x y z
N MET A 1 -10.61 38.67 29.45
CA MET A 1 -9.50 37.96 28.77
C MET A 1 -9.33 36.50 29.22
N LYS A 2 -10.42 35.75 29.49
CA LYS A 2 -10.36 34.31 29.85
C LYS A 2 -11.08 33.39 28.86
N LYS A 3 -11.74 33.96 27.85
CA LYS A 3 -12.54 33.20 26.85
C LYS A 3 -11.83 32.98 25.51
N ILE A 4 -10.69 33.65 25.27
CA ILE A 4 -9.93 33.52 24.01
C ILE A 4 -8.91 32.37 24.08
N ALA A 5 -8.46 32.01 25.28
CA ALA A 5 -7.51 30.90 25.48
C ALA A 5 -8.10 29.51 25.19
N ILE A 6 -9.44 29.36 25.19
CA ILE A 6 -10.10 28.07 24.96
C ILE A 6 -10.21 27.75 23.46
N LEU A 7 -10.30 28.77 22.59
CA LEU A 7 -10.37 28.56 21.14
C LEU A 7 -9.01 28.22 20.52
N LEU A 8 -7.91 28.67 21.12
CA LEU A 8 -6.55 28.30 20.69
C LEU A 8 -6.16 26.88 21.12
N GLY A 9 -6.80 26.32 22.14
CA GLY A 9 -6.61 24.93 22.57
C GLY A 9 -7.27 23.91 21.62
N LEU A 10 -8.40 24.26 21.00
CA LEU A 10 -9.08 23.38 20.06
C LEU A 10 -8.37 23.31 18.70
N ALA A 11 -7.76 24.40 18.24
CA ALA A 11 -6.98 24.39 16.99
C ALA A 11 -5.69 23.56 17.10
N ALA A 12 -5.10 23.47 18.30
CA ALA A 12 -3.91 22.66 18.54
C ALA A 12 -4.19 21.16 18.60
N PHE A 13 -5.42 20.73 18.90
CA PHE A 13 -5.80 19.31 18.91
C PHE A 13 -6.14 18.79 17.50
N ILE A 14 -6.54 19.67 16.58
CA ILE A 14 -6.71 19.33 15.16
C ILE A 14 -5.33 19.25 14.46
N LEU A 15 -4.35 20.03 14.91
CA LEU A 15 -2.99 20.02 14.35
C LEU A 15 -2.13 18.83 14.81
N THR A 16 -2.53 18.09 15.85
CA THR A 16 -1.88 16.82 16.24
C THR A 16 -2.50 15.59 15.57
N LEU A 17 -3.64 15.72 14.89
CA LEU A 17 -4.20 14.69 14.00
C LEU A 17 -3.51 14.65 12.63
N ALA A 18 -2.63 15.62 12.35
CA ALA A 18 -1.69 15.59 11.24
C ALA A 18 -0.46 14.71 11.55
N SER A 19 -0.67 13.54 12.17
CA SER A 19 0.20 12.39 11.91
C SER A 19 -0.15 11.90 10.50
N CYS A 20 0.52 12.50 9.53
CA CYS A 20 0.22 12.60 8.10
C CYS A 20 -0.15 11.31 7.35
N GLY A 21 -1.43 10.93 7.34
CA GLY A 21 -2.00 9.95 6.41
C GLY A 21 -3.42 9.55 6.81
N GLY A 22 -4.43 10.14 6.15
CA GLY A 22 -5.83 9.72 6.27
C GLY A 22 -6.15 8.56 5.31
N PRO A 23 -7.40 8.06 5.33
CA PRO A 23 -7.83 6.90 4.53
C PRO A 23 -7.40 6.94 3.06
N GLU A 24 -7.61 8.09 2.40
CA GLU A 24 -7.24 8.28 0.99
C GLU A 24 -5.71 8.24 0.77
N ALA A 25 -4.94 8.82 1.69
CA ALA A 25 -3.49 8.83 1.60
C ALA A 25 -2.91 7.44 1.84
N ASP A 26 -3.53 6.67 2.73
CA ASP A 26 -3.15 5.29 2.98
C ASP A 26 -3.50 4.39 1.80
N ALA A 27 -4.68 4.56 1.20
CA ALA A 27 -5.05 3.86 -0.03
C ALA A 27 -4.04 4.14 -1.15
N LYS A 28 -3.67 5.41 -1.36
CA LYS A 28 -2.58 5.79 -2.28
C LYS A 28 -1.25 5.12 -1.95
N LYS A 29 -0.92 5.00 -0.67
CA LYS A 29 0.32 4.35 -0.21
C LYS A 29 0.29 2.84 -0.48
N MET A 30 -0.86 2.19 -0.33
CA MET A 30 -1.06 0.78 -0.71
C MET A 30 -0.77 0.58 -2.20
N ILE A 31 -1.41 1.39 -3.06
CA ILE A 31 -1.24 1.31 -4.51
C ILE A 31 0.23 1.51 -4.91
N LYS A 32 0.92 2.49 -4.33
CA LYS A 32 2.35 2.71 -4.60
C LYS A 32 3.24 1.53 -4.21
N LYS A 33 2.91 0.81 -3.13
CA LYS A 33 3.64 -0.40 -2.74
C LYS A 33 3.42 -1.53 -3.76
N ILE A 34 2.19 -1.67 -4.27
CA ILE A 34 1.83 -2.62 -5.33
C ILE A 34 2.58 -2.28 -6.62
N GLU A 35 2.60 -1.01 -7.04
CA GLU A 35 3.33 -0.54 -8.22
C GLU A 35 4.82 -0.85 -8.09
N LYS A 36 5.42 -0.55 -6.93
CA LYS A 36 6.84 -0.83 -6.68
C LYS A 36 7.15 -2.32 -6.74
N TYR A 37 6.34 -3.17 -6.11
CA TYR A 37 6.49 -4.62 -6.23
C TYR A 37 6.40 -5.04 -7.71
N THR A 38 5.42 -4.51 -8.43
CA THR A 38 5.18 -4.83 -9.84
C THR A 38 6.38 -4.47 -10.73
N GLU A 39 7.00 -3.31 -10.50
CA GLU A 39 8.21 -2.86 -11.22
C GLU A 39 9.36 -3.84 -11.02
N VAL A 40 9.70 -4.14 -9.76
CA VAL A 40 10.78 -5.08 -9.41
C VAL A 40 10.48 -6.49 -9.92
N ALA A 41 9.24 -6.95 -9.82
CA ALA A 41 8.83 -8.25 -10.33
C ALA A 41 8.95 -8.37 -11.85
N LYS A 42 8.64 -7.30 -12.60
CA LYS A 42 8.82 -7.28 -14.05
C LYS A 42 10.29 -7.32 -14.43
N GLU A 43 11.13 -6.52 -13.77
CA GLU A 43 12.58 -6.47 -14.00
C GLU A 43 13.22 -7.83 -13.71
N ALA A 44 12.93 -8.43 -12.54
CA ALA A 44 13.46 -9.73 -12.15
C ALA A 44 12.98 -10.88 -13.07
N ALA A 45 11.85 -10.71 -13.77
CA ALA A 45 11.34 -11.72 -14.71
C ALA A 45 11.93 -11.60 -16.13
N GLU A 46 12.73 -10.57 -16.44
CA GLU A 46 13.21 -10.31 -17.81
C GLU A 46 14.11 -11.42 -18.37
N ASP A 47 15.00 -11.97 -17.56
CA ASP A 47 15.95 -13.01 -17.98
C ASP A 47 15.46 -14.44 -17.69
N LYS A 48 14.24 -14.56 -17.13
CA LYS A 48 13.57 -15.81 -16.73
C LYS A 48 14.31 -16.60 -15.63
N LYS A 49 15.17 -15.95 -14.85
CA LYS A 49 15.90 -16.58 -13.74
C LYS A 49 16.02 -15.63 -12.56
N LEU A 50 15.50 -16.05 -11.42
CA LEU A 50 15.62 -15.28 -10.18
C LEU A 50 16.92 -15.60 -9.45
N ASP A 51 17.72 -14.58 -9.22
CA ASP A 51 18.88 -14.67 -8.33
C ASP A 51 18.50 -14.44 -6.85
N ASP A 52 19.41 -14.78 -5.94
CA ASP A 52 19.14 -14.72 -4.51
C ASP A 52 18.89 -13.28 -4.02
N GLY A 53 19.44 -12.26 -4.70
CA GLY A 53 19.23 -10.84 -4.38
C GLY A 53 17.85 -10.35 -4.83
N GLU A 54 17.43 -10.72 -6.03
CA GLU A 54 16.08 -10.44 -6.54
C GLU A 54 15.01 -11.12 -5.67
N ILE A 55 15.24 -12.36 -5.25
CA ILE A 55 14.36 -13.08 -4.34
C ILE A 55 14.26 -12.36 -2.98
N GLU A 56 15.39 -11.94 -2.42
CA GLU A 56 15.40 -11.20 -1.14
C GLU A 56 14.63 -9.87 -1.25
N GLU A 57 14.81 -9.15 -2.35
CA GLU A 57 14.10 -7.89 -2.58
C GLU A 57 12.58 -8.09 -2.75
N LEU A 58 12.17 -9.07 -3.57
CA LEU A 58 10.77 -9.41 -3.78
C LEU A 58 10.09 -9.84 -2.47
N LYS A 59 10.75 -10.68 -1.67
CA LYS A 59 10.25 -11.10 -0.35
C LYS A 59 10.08 -9.92 0.59
N LYS A 60 11.08 -9.03 0.66
CA LYS A 60 10.99 -7.83 1.47
C LYS A 60 9.82 -6.93 1.05
N LEU A 61 9.59 -6.76 -0.25
CA LEU A 61 8.47 -5.97 -0.75
C LEU A 61 7.11 -6.61 -0.46
N ALA A 62 7.02 -7.94 -0.55
CA ALA A 62 5.83 -8.69 -0.16
C ALA A 62 5.55 -8.55 1.34
N ASP A 63 6.56 -8.71 2.19
CA ASP A 63 6.45 -8.51 3.64
C ASP A 63 6.01 -7.07 3.97
N GLU A 64 6.59 -6.07 3.30
CA GLU A 64 6.21 -4.66 3.46
C GLU A 64 4.79 -4.34 2.99
N LEU A 65 4.22 -5.12 2.06
CA LEU A 65 2.82 -5.04 1.62
C LEU A 65 1.90 -5.68 2.67
N ASP A 66 2.22 -6.91 3.07
CA ASP A 66 1.49 -7.68 4.08
C ASP A 66 1.42 -6.96 5.43
N GLU A 67 2.52 -6.38 5.89
CA GLU A 67 2.56 -5.58 7.12
C GLU A 67 1.68 -4.34 7.01
N PHE A 68 1.68 -3.69 5.84
CA PHE A 68 0.87 -2.50 5.62
C PHE A 68 -0.62 -2.83 5.54
N GLU A 69 -1.00 -3.95 4.92
CA GLU A 69 -2.40 -4.42 4.91
C GLU A 69 -2.89 -4.71 6.34
N LYS A 70 -2.07 -5.40 7.15
CA LYS A 70 -2.39 -5.65 8.57
C LYS A 70 -2.50 -4.35 9.37
N GLU A 71 -1.61 -3.37 9.11
CA GLU A 71 -1.68 -2.04 9.73
C GLU A 71 -3.00 -1.35 9.38
N MET A 72 -3.42 -1.40 8.12
CA MET A 72 -4.66 -0.81 7.64
C MET A 72 -5.90 -1.46 8.25
N ASP A 73 -5.94 -2.79 8.26
CA ASP A 73 -7.04 -3.55 8.85
C ASP A 73 -7.22 -3.22 10.33
N GLU A 74 -6.13 -3.15 11.10
CA GLU A 74 -6.22 -2.80 12.52
C GLU A 74 -6.51 -1.31 12.72
N LYS A 75 -5.95 -0.42 11.89
CA LYS A 75 -6.19 1.04 11.95
C LYS A 75 -7.65 1.38 11.74
N TYR A 76 -8.33 0.70 10.81
CA TYR A 76 -9.72 1.00 10.43
C TYR A 76 -10.75 -0.01 10.96
N LYS A 77 -10.33 -0.98 11.77
CA LYS A 77 -11.17 -2.07 12.29
C LYS A 77 -12.52 -1.61 12.87
N ASP A 78 -12.49 -0.56 13.68
CA ASP A 78 -13.66 0.02 14.35
C ASP A 78 -14.02 1.42 13.80
N ASP A 79 -13.45 1.80 12.65
CA ASP A 79 -13.66 3.11 11.99
C ASP A 79 -14.40 2.93 10.65
N GLU A 80 -15.73 2.94 10.72
CA GLU A 80 -16.59 2.83 9.54
C GLU A 80 -16.38 3.98 8.55
N GLU A 81 -16.21 5.22 9.03
CA GLU A 81 -15.97 6.38 8.16
C GLU A 81 -14.62 6.26 7.43
N GLY A 82 -13.59 5.77 8.12
CA GLY A 82 -12.29 5.49 7.53
C GLY A 82 -12.36 4.40 6.45
N LYS A 83 -13.06 3.29 6.73
CA LYS A 83 -13.31 2.22 5.74
C LYS A 83 -14.06 2.74 4.51
N GLU A 84 -15.16 3.46 4.71
CA GLU A 84 -15.94 4.05 3.61
C GLU A 84 -15.09 5.01 2.76
N ALA A 85 -14.18 5.76 3.39
CA ALA A 85 -13.28 6.65 2.66
C ALA A 85 -12.22 5.90 1.84
N VAL A 86 -11.69 4.77 2.33
CA VAL A 86 -10.82 3.88 1.53
C VAL A 86 -11.61 3.28 0.36
N ASP A 87 -12.79 2.71 0.62
CA ASP A 87 -13.63 2.09 -0.40
C ASP A 87 -14.04 3.10 -1.48
N LYS A 88 -14.42 4.30 -1.06
CA LYS A 88 -14.74 5.41 -1.97
C LYS A 88 -13.53 5.78 -2.84
N TYR A 89 -12.33 5.83 -2.26
CA TYR A 89 -11.13 6.08 -3.06
C TYR A 89 -10.92 4.97 -4.10
N MET A 90 -11.10 3.70 -3.74
CA MET A 90 -10.96 2.59 -4.67
C MET A 90 -11.98 2.66 -5.80
N GLU A 91 -13.25 2.96 -5.50
CA GLU A 91 -14.32 3.09 -6.50
C GLU A 91 -14.12 4.31 -7.41
N ASP A 92 -13.80 5.48 -6.83
CA ASP A 92 -13.58 6.72 -7.59
C ASP A 92 -12.38 6.61 -8.56
N ASN A 93 -11.43 5.69 -8.31
CA ASN A 93 -10.22 5.47 -9.13
C ASN A 93 -10.20 4.11 -9.83
N LYS A 94 -11.33 3.39 -9.85
CA LYS A 94 -11.42 1.99 -10.28
C LYS A 94 -10.76 1.68 -11.62
N GLU A 95 -11.01 2.48 -12.66
CA GLU A 95 -10.45 2.23 -14.00
C GLU A 95 -8.92 2.30 -14.06
N GLU A 96 -8.30 3.15 -13.22
CA GLU A 96 -6.85 3.24 -13.10
C GLU A 96 -6.30 2.09 -12.28
N LEU A 97 -6.96 1.78 -11.16
CA LEU A 97 -6.55 0.70 -10.27
C LEU A 97 -6.70 -0.69 -10.91
N GLU A 98 -7.71 -0.91 -11.75
CA GLU A 98 -7.85 -2.14 -12.52
C GLU A 98 -6.58 -2.44 -13.33
N LYS A 99 -5.97 -1.43 -13.96
CA LYS A 99 -4.71 -1.60 -14.70
C LYS A 99 -3.54 -1.92 -13.77
N VAL A 100 -3.44 -1.24 -12.63
CA VAL A 100 -2.39 -1.52 -11.64
C VAL A 100 -2.48 -2.97 -11.16
N TYR A 101 -3.68 -3.45 -10.85
CA TYR A 101 -3.88 -4.83 -10.43
C TYR A 101 -3.64 -5.83 -11.57
N GLU A 102 -4.09 -5.56 -12.79
CA GLU A 102 -3.79 -6.40 -13.96
C GLU A 102 -2.29 -6.54 -14.21
N GLU A 103 -1.53 -5.44 -14.09
CA GLU A 103 -0.07 -5.47 -14.21
C GLU A 103 0.60 -6.22 -13.06
N PHE A 104 0.13 -6.02 -11.83
CA PHE A 104 0.60 -6.74 -10.66
C PHE A 104 0.40 -8.25 -10.81
N PHE A 105 -0.81 -8.69 -11.19
CA PHE A 105 -1.10 -10.10 -11.44
C PHE A 105 -0.25 -10.66 -12.58
N SER A 106 -0.08 -9.90 -13.67
CA SER A 106 0.76 -10.33 -14.80
C SER A 106 2.22 -10.49 -14.39
N ALA A 107 2.76 -9.57 -13.58
CA ALA A 107 4.13 -9.64 -13.06
C ALA A 107 4.32 -10.84 -12.13
N MET A 108 3.38 -11.09 -11.21
CA MET A 108 3.39 -12.29 -10.37
C MET A 108 3.40 -13.57 -11.21
N MET A 109 2.54 -13.67 -12.22
CA MET A 109 2.51 -14.83 -13.12
C MET A 109 3.82 -15.02 -13.87
N ALA A 110 4.46 -13.92 -14.29
CA ALA A 110 5.77 -13.97 -14.94
C ALA A 110 6.87 -14.50 -14.01
N LEU A 111 6.86 -14.11 -12.72
CA LEU A 111 7.78 -14.63 -11.71
C LEU A 111 7.62 -16.15 -11.53
N TYR A 112 6.39 -16.67 -11.49
CA TYR A 112 6.13 -18.12 -11.35
C TYR A 112 6.69 -18.96 -12.52
N GLU A 113 6.95 -18.35 -13.68
CA GLU A 113 7.56 -19.01 -14.82
C GLU A 113 9.11 -19.01 -14.78
N CYS A 114 9.72 -18.32 -13.81
CA CYS A 114 11.17 -18.17 -13.73
C CYS A 114 11.85 -19.35 -13.01
N GLU A 115 13.08 -19.68 -13.42
CA GLU A 115 13.95 -20.57 -12.64
C GLU A 115 14.20 -19.94 -11.25
N GLY A 116 13.97 -20.69 -10.17
CA GLY A 116 14.15 -20.22 -8.79
C GLY A 116 12.91 -19.64 -8.12
N ALA A 117 11.76 -19.60 -8.82
CA ALA A 117 10.49 -19.12 -8.26
C ALA A 117 10.02 -19.88 -7.01
N ASP A 118 10.42 -21.14 -6.84
CA ASP A 118 10.14 -21.95 -5.65
C ASP A 118 10.73 -21.35 -4.36
N LYS A 119 11.73 -20.48 -4.48
CA LYS A 119 12.34 -19.77 -3.35
C LYS A 119 11.57 -18.52 -2.94
N LEU A 120 10.52 -18.12 -3.65
CA LEU A 120 9.65 -16.99 -3.26
C LEU A 120 8.70 -17.36 -2.11
N GLU A 121 8.48 -18.65 -1.86
CA GLU A 121 7.69 -19.18 -0.72
C GLU A 121 8.41 -19.08 0.64
#